data_AF-A0A257MIV4-F1
#
_entry.id   AF-A0A257MIV4-F1
#
_cell.length_a   1.000
_cell.length_b   1.000
_cell.length_c   1.000
_cell.angle_alpha   90.00
_cell.angle_beta   90.00
_cell.angle_gamma   90.00
#
_symmetry.space_group_name_H-M   'P 1'
#
loop_
_entity.id
_entity.type
_entity.pdbx_description
1 polymer ?
#
loop_
_entity_poly.entity_id
_entity_poly.type
_entity_poly.pdbx_seq_one_letter_code
_entity_poly.pdbx_strand_id
1 'polypeptide(L)' 'MEERITLTFTKDHKYILEFAPADFWMEYAKGYHGLPWEEISEDRAVIVADNYSYLLDLLVQARLYRLARKEKDKRI' A
#
# COMPACT_ATOMS: atom_id res chain seq x y z
N MET A 1 14.21 -1.74 -7.17
CA MET A 1 14.18 -1.49 -5.72
C MET A 1 13.29 -2.56 -5.08
N GLU A 2 13.52 -2.94 -3.83
CA GLU A 2 12.68 -3.95 -3.16
C GLU A 2 11.32 -3.37 -2.75
N GLU A 3 10.25 -4.15 -2.94
CA GLU A 3 8.90 -3.73 -2.59
C GLU A 3 8.71 -3.71 -1.06
N ARG A 4 8.36 -2.55 -0.51
CA ARG A 4 8.19 -2.33 0.93
C ARG A 4 7.01 -1.42 1.24
N ILE A 5 6.54 -1.53 2.47
CA ILE A 5 5.51 -0.66 3.05
C ILE A 5 6.08 -0.11 4.35
N THR A 6 6.11 1.21 4.48
CA THR A 6 6.54 1.91 5.71
C THR A 6 5.32 2.32 6.50
N LEU A 7 5.21 1.87 7.75
CA LEU A 7 4.17 2.27 8.69
C LEU A 7 4.74 3.27 9.70
N THR A 8 4.18 4.48 9.75
CA THR A 8 4.57 5.54 10.69
C THR A 8 3.38 5.96 11.54
N PHE A 9 3.52 5.95 12.86
CA PHE A 9 2.50 6.48 13.77
C PHE A 9 2.75 7.97 14.01
N THR A 10 1.71 8.78 14.01
CA THR A 10 1.83 10.23 14.22
C THR A 10 0.92 10.69 15.36
N LYS A 11 1.08 11.95 15.79
CA LYS A 11 0.18 12.56 16.79
C LYS A 11 -1.12 13.04 16.16
N ASP A 12 -1.04 13.56 14.94
CA ASP A 12 -2.16 14.16 14.21
C ASP A 12 -3.03 13.10 13.52
N HIS A 13 -2.41 12.00 13.07
CA HIS A 13 -3.08 10.83 12.47
C HIS A 13 -2.69 9.55 13.20
N LYS A 14 -3.59 8.55 13.23
CA LYS A 14 -3.27 7.26 13.86
C LYS A 14 -2.13 6.54 13.15
N TYR A 15 -2.09 6.58 11.83
CA TYR A 15 -0.93 6.12 11.07
C TYR A 15 -0.86 6.67 9.65
N ILE A 16 0.34 6.60 9.10
CA ILE A 16 0.68 6.84 7.69
C ILE A 16 1.28 5.55 7.14
N LEU A 17 0.81 5.12 5.97
CA LEU A 17 1.37 4.03 5.19
C LEU A 17 1.94 4.57 3.89
N GLU A 18 3.21 4.32 3.66
CA GLU A 18 3.90 4.68 2.42
C GLU A 18 4.33 3.40 1.69
N PHE A 19 3.97 3.33 0.42
CA PHE A 19 4.20 2.17 -0.44
C PHE A 19 5.30 2.48 -1.45
N ALA A 20 6.35 1.66 -1.48
CA ALA A 20 7.48 1.85 -2.38
C ALA A 20 7.88 0.55 -3.09
N PRO A 21 8.29 0.60 -4.36
CA PRO A 21 8.22 1.76 -5.25
C PRO A 21 6.76 2.00 -5.74
N ALA A 22 6.36 3.26 -5.94
CA ALA A 22 4.95 3.61 -6.14
C ALA A 22 4.35 3.01 -7.43
N ASP A 23 5.14 2.94 -8.50
CA ASP A 23 4.82 2.27 -9.76
C ASP A 23 4.41 0.79 -9.57
N PHE A 24 5.10 0.06 -8.68
CA PHE A 24 4.77 -1.32 -8.36
C PHE A 24 3.39 -1.41 -7.69
N TRP A 25 3.06 -0.47 -6.79
CA TRP A 25 1.83 -0.50 -6.01
C TRP A 25 0.64 0.19 -6.70
N MET A 26 0.85 0.83 -7.85
CA MET A 26 -0.17 1.60 -8.57
C MET A 26 -1.44 0.80 -8.90
N GLU A 27 -1.30 -0.45 -9.39
CA GLU A 27 -2.49 -1.28 -9.69
C GLU A 27 -3.22 -1.71 -8.43
N TYR A 28 -2.47 -2.04 -7.36
CA TYR A 28 -3.07 -2.30 -6.05
C TYR A 28 -3.84 -1.08 -5.55
N ALA A 29 -3.25 0.10 -5.65
CA ALA A 29 -3.84 1.34 -5.18
C ALA A 29 -5.14 1.70 -5.90
N LYS A 30 -5.17 1.51 -7.23
CA LYS A 30 -6.38 1.70 -8.04
C LYS A 30 -7.52 0.72 -7.70
N GLY A 31 -7.18 -0.48 -7.24
CA GLY A 31 -8.17 -1.52 -6.89
C GLY A 31 -8.59 -1.55 -5.41
N TYR A 32 -7.84 -0.88 -4.53
CA TYR A 32 -8.16 -0.83 -3.10
C TYR A 32 -9.09 0.34 -2.78
N HIS A 33 -10.29 0.03 -2.31
CA HIS A 33 -11.32 1.02 -1.95
C HIS A 33 -11.65 1.03 -0.45
N GLY A 34 -10.86 0.35 0.39
CA GLY A 34 -11.10 0.26 1.83
C GLY A 34 -10.77 1.55 2.60
N LEU A 35 -9.85 2.36 2.08
CA LEU A 35 -9.48 3.68 2.60
C LEU A 35 -9.14 4.64 1.46
N PRO A 36 -9.38 5.95 1.62
CA PRO A 36 -8.90 6.94 0.67
C PRO A 36 -7.38 7.01 0.70
N TRP A 37 -6.78 7.18 -0.48
CA TRP A 37 -5.38 7.51 -0.61
C TRP A 37 -5.21 9.01 -0.48
N GLU A 38 -4.23 9.43 0.30
CA GLU A 38 -3.83 10.84 0.39
C GLU A 38 -3.13 11.25 -0.91
N GLU A 39 -2.30 10.35 -1.44
CA GLU A 39 -1.58 10.56 -2.70
C GLU A 39 -1.41 9.23 -3.45
N ILE A 40 -1.67 9.23 -4.75
CA ILE A 40 -1.34 8.12 -5.66
C ILE A 40 -0.79 8.72 -6.97
N SER A 41 0.49 8.52 -7.21
CA SER A 41 1.22 8.93 -8.42
C SER A 41 2.33 7.92 -8.72
N GLU A 42 2.97 8.06 -9.89
CA GLU A 42 4.12 7.22 -10.24
C GLU A 42 5.30 7.40 -9.26
N ASP A 43 5.32 8.54 -8.56
CA ASP A 43 6.37 8.92 -7.61
C ASP A 43 6.03 8.54 -6.16
N ARG A 44 4.74 8.52 -5.79
CA ARG A 44 4.31 8.38 -4.39
C ARG A 44 2.94 7.73 -4.23
N ALA A 45 2.85 6.79 -3.28
CA ALA A 45 1.61 6.11 -2.93
C ALA A 45 1.46 6.06 -1.41
N VAL A 46 0.51 6.84 -0.87
CA VAL A 46 0.36 7.09 0.58
C VAL A 46 -1.10 7.05 1.04
N ILE A 47 -1.32 6.40 2.19
CA ILE A 47 -2.58 6.42 2.94
C ILE A 47 -2.34 7.06 4.30
N VAL A 48 -3.25 7.95 4.70
CA VAL A 48 -3.31 8.54 6.04
C VAL A 48 -4.62 8.10 6.68
N ALA A 49 -4.57 7.61 7.92
CA ALA A 49 -5.75 7.08 8.59
C ALA A 49 -5.87 7.57 10.04
N ASP A 50 -7.10 7.89 10.43
CA ASP A 50 -7.46 8.34 11.78
C ASP A 50 -8.06 7.20 12.65
N ASN A 51 -8.06 5.96 12.15
CA ASN A 51 -8.50 4.77 12.89
C ASN A 51 -7.69 3.52 12.49
N TYR A 52 -7.65 2.50 13.37
CA TYR A 52 -6.91 1.25 13.16
C TYR A 52 -7.70 0.15 12.42
N SER A 53 -8.99 0.36 12.17
CA SER A 53 -9.93 -0.70 11.78
C SER A 53 -9.54 -1.40 10.47
N TYR A 54 -8.82 -0.70 9.58
CA TYR A 54 -8.47 -1.19 8.25
C TYR A 54 -6.99 -1.57 8.08
N LEU A 55 -6.15 -1.34 9.09
CA LEU A 55 -4.70 -1.53 8.97
C LEU A 55 -4.34 -2.98 8.63
N LEU A 56 -4.95 -3.94 9.33
CA LEU A 56 -4.66 -5.36 9.13
C LEU A 56 -5.14 -5.83 7.75
N ASP A 57 -6.36 -5.46 7.36
CA ASP A 57 -6.92 -5.82 6.06
C ASP A 57 -6.04 -5.28 4.93
N LEU A 58 -5.66 -4.00 5.00
CA LEU A 58 -4.80 -3.35 4.03
C LEU A 58 -3.46 -4.08 3.88
N LEU A 59 -2.78 -4.42 4.99
CA LEU A 59 -1.51 -5.15 4.95
C LEU A 59 -1.67 -6.58 4.38
N VAL A 60 -2.78 -7.25 4.66
CA VAL A 60 -3.09 -8.57 4.09
C VAL A 60 -3.30 -8.47 2.57
N GLN A 61 -4.12 -7.52 2.11
CA GLN A 61 -4.37 -7.32 0.68
C GLN A 61 -3.09 -6.93 -0.07
N ALA A 62 -2.27 -6.06 0.51
CA ALA A 62 -0.99 -5.68 -0.07
C ALA A 62 -0.01 -6.87 -0.18
N ARG A 63 0.01 -7.76 0.82
CA ARG A 63 0.79 -9.00 0.76
C ARG A 63 0.29 -9.93 -0.35
N LEU A 64 -1.02 -10.13 -0.47
CA LEU A 64 -1.60 -10.98 -1.52
C LEU A 64 -1.26 -10.45 -2.91
N TYR A 65 -1.38 -9.14 -3.12
CA TYR A 65 -0.96 -8.48 -4.35
C TYR A 65 0.51 -8.73 -4.69
N ARG A 66 1.42 -8.56 -3.72
CA ARG A 66 2.86 -8.79 -3.92
C ARG A 66 3.15 -10.24 -4.33
N LEU A 67 2.49 -11.21 -3.70
CA LEU A 67 2.67 -12.63 -4.02
C LEU A 67 2.16 -12.95 -5.43
N ALA A 68 0.99 -12.46 -5.80
CA ALA A 68 0.42 -12.69 -7.13
C ALA A 68 1.31 -12.13 -8.26
N ARG A 69 1.89 -10.93 -8.07
CA ARG A 69 2.86 -10.38 -9.03
C ARG A 69 4.14 -11.20 -9.12
N LYS A 70 4.72 -11.62 -7.99
CA LYS A 70 5.92 -12.49 -8.00
C LYS A 70 5.68 -13.83 -8.68
N GLU A 71 4.48 -14.39 -8.58
CA GLU A 71 4.12 -15.61 -9.33
C GLU A 71 3.99 -15.35 -10.83
N LYS A 72 3.45 -14.19 -11.23
CA LYS A 72 3.34 -13.80 -12.63
C LYS A 72 4.72 -13.64 -13.27
N ASP A 73 5.64 -12.94 -12.61
CA ASP A 73 6.99 -12.70 -13.12
C ASP A 73 7.82 -13.99 -13.27
N LYS A 74 7.58 -15.00 -12.42
CA LYS A 74 8.22 -16.33 -12.55
C LYS A 74 7.73 -17.16 -13.74
N ARG A 75 6.57 -16.82 -14.30
CA ARG A 75 5.96 -17.56 -15.44
C ARG A 75 6.34 -16.95 -16.79
N ILE A 76 7.12 -15.88 -16.81
CA ILE A 76 7.60 -15.15 -18.00
C ILE A 76 9.05 -15.53 -18.27
#